data_AF-A0A7X9D7P0-F1
#
_entry.id   AF-A0A7X9D7P0-F1
#
_cell.length_a   1.000
_cell.length_b   1.000
_cell.length_c   1.000
_cell.angle_alpha   90.00
_cell.angle_beta   90.00
_cell.angle_gamma   90.00
#
_symmetry.space_group_name_H-M   'P 1'
#
loop_
_entity.id
_entity.type
_entity.pdbx_description
1 polymer ?
#
loop_
_entity_poly.entity_id
_entity_poly.type
_entity_poly.pdbx_seq_one_letter_code
_entity_poly.pdbx_strand_id
1 'polypeptide(L)'
;TSTGCIRGIDKTTINSQPRGYICGLLDVSEFGATSIYIDQNTNLQDEIAEKLANIYNAGFKFVYFDGSEGVNSPFWFHVASAQYKVFSRLKPEPVFAEGAAKTHFSWHMLSGGNAFDVFPPESLKEETRRWPAKEAEQMKADFTRINFGWLGYWVPDKNTIGTQPDMLEYVTSRAAAWDCPVSLHADLKKFDSHPRTSDNLEVLRRWEEVRIKDWLSEEQKQTLKNLDQEHILLLNEQKEFELQPYDQIENVANKSKEIRAFIFQRKGDYYVVFWHISGSKKLQLPLSISNVKLYKHLGQEEYIKDNKDGSITLPVSNRRYLKISNIKKEVIIDSFSNAEIID
;
A
#
# COMPACT_ATOMS: atom_id res chain seq x y z
N THR A 1 33.68 -32.02 22.32
CA THR A 1 34.20 -30.65 22.42
C THR A 1 33.69 -29.92 21.20
N SER A 2 32.87 -28.88 21.35
CA SER A 2 32.37 -28.12 20.20
C SER A 2 33.47 -27.16 19.76
N THR A 3 34.07 -27.41 18.60
CA THR A 3 35.09 -26.53 18.00
C THR A 3 34.46 -25.19 17.62
N GLY A 4 35.09 -24.08 18.01
CA GLY A 4 34.62 -22.72 17.68
C GLY A 4 33.55 -22.13 18.61
N CYS A 5 33.15 -22.83 19.69
CA CYS A 5 32.17 -22.29 20.65
C CYS A 5 32.84 -21.37 21.67
N ILE A 6 32.42 -20.10 21.72
CA ILE A 6 32.77 -19.15 22.78
C ILE A 6 31.70 -19.24 23.88
N ARG A 7 32.12 -19.53 25.11
CA ARG A 7 31.22 -19.64 26.27
C ARG A 7 31.02 -18.28 26.94
N GLY A 8 29.84 -18.04 27.52
CA GLY A 8 29.57 -16.83 28.30
C GLY A 8 29.30 -15.58 27.46
N ILE A 9 28.96 -15.75 26.17
CA ILE A 9 28.42 -14.66 25.34
C ILE A 9 27.23 -14.01 26.06
N ASP A 10 27.09 -12.69 25.94
CA ASP A 10 26.02 -11.88 26.56
C ASP A 10 25.88 -12.05 28.08
N LYS A 11 27.00 -12.28 28.78
CA LYS A 11 27.06 -12.49 30.23
C LYS A 11 26.29 -13.72 30.71
N THR A 12 26.06 -14.69 29.81
CA THR A 12 25.50 -15.99 30.19
C THR A 12 26.43 -16.72 31.16
N THR A 13 25.85 -17.47 32.11
CA THR A 13 26.62 -18.17 33.12
C THR A 13 27.43 -19.31 32.49
N ILE A 14 28.75 -19.22 32.58
CA ILE A 14 29.62 -20.32 32.17
C ILE A 14 29.45 -21.46 33.15
N ASN A 15 28.95 -22.60 32.68
CA ASN A 15 28.86 -23.83 33.47
C ASN A 15 29.48 -25.03 32.73
N SER A 16 29.82 -26.06 33.50
CA SER A 16 30.15 -27.38 32.98
C SER A 16 28.88 -28.21 32.91
N GLN A 17 28.68 -28.89 31.78
CA GLN A 17 27.59 -29.84 31.61
C GLN A 17 28.16 -31.26 31.60
N PRO A 18 27.45 -32.25 32.18
CA PRO A 18 27.90 -33.63 32.17
C PRO A 18 28.01 -34.15 30.73
N ARG A 19 28.84 -35.18 30.53
CA ARG A 19 28.94 -35.84 29.23
C ARG A 19 27.57 -36.43 28.85
N GLY A 20 27.12 -36.14 27.62
CA GLY A 20 25.80 -36.58 27.14
C GLY A 20 24.65 -35.62 27.48
N TYR A 21 24.94 -34.48 28.11
CA TYR A 21 23.95 -33.42 28.27
C TYR A 21 23.45 -32.94 26.91
N ILE A 22 22.13 -32.89 26.76
CA ILE A 22 21.49 -32.43 25.54
C ILE A 22 21.65 -30.92 25.45
N CYS A 23 22.24 -30.44 24.37
CA CYS A 23 22.25 -29.02 24.02
C CYS A 23 21.70 -28.85 22.60
N GLY A 24 21.08 -27.70 22.35
CA GLY A 24 20.61 -27.29 21.03
C GLY A 24 21.40 -26.10 20.52
N LEU A 25 21.45 -25.95 19.21
CA LEU A 25 21.84 -24.69 18.57
C LEU A 25 20.59 -23.79 18.54
N LEU A 26 20.74 -22.55 19.01
CA LEU A 26 19.72 -21.53 18.81
C LEU A 26 20.26 -20.57 17.76
N ASP A 27 19.69 -20.63 16.56
CA ASP A 27 20.02 -19.68 15.52
C ASP A 27 19.19 -18.42 15.75
N VAL A 28 19.88 -17.32 16.07
CA VAL A 28 19.26 -16.05 16.45
C VAL A 28 19.19 -15.19 15.19
N SER A 29 18.00 -14.73 14.85
CA SER A 29 17.80 -13.96 13.63
C SER A 29 18.61 -12.67 13.63
N GLU A 30 18.95 -12.21 12.44
CA GLU A 30 19.58 -10.91 12.18
C GLU A 30 18.71 -9.72 12.62
N PHE A 31 17.42 -9.97 12.90
CA PHE A 31 16.43 -8.97 13.36
C PHE A 31 16.53 -8.69 14.86
N GLY A 32 17.73 -8.35 15.32
CA GLY A 32 17.97 -7.85 16.67
C GLY A 32 17.71 -8.86 17.79
N ALA A 33 17.86 -10.16 17.50
CA ALA A 33 17.67 -11.25 18.45
C ALA A 33 16.28 -11.36 19.09
N THR A 34 15.26 -10.84 18.40
CA THR A 34 13.86 -10.94 18.84
C THR A 34 13.14 -12.18 18.29
N SER A 35 13.76 -12.87 17.32
CA SER A 35 13.28 -14.13 16.75
C SER A 35 14.40 -15.14 16.58
N ILE A 36 14.02 -16.40 16.42
CA ILE A 36 14.93 -17.53 16.24
C ILE A 36 14.54 -18.29 14.97
N TYR A 37 15.53 -18.75 14.21
CA TYR A 37 15.29 -19.64 13.09
C TYR A 37 15.23 -21.09 13.58
N ILE A 38 14.27 -21.82 13.03
CA ILE A 38 14.11 -23.25 13.31
C ILE A 38 15.15 -23.99 12.48
N ASP A 39 15.92 -24.90 13.08
CA ASP A 39 16.74 -25.83 12.32
C ASP A 39 15.86 -26.93 11.70
N GLN A 40 15.79 -26.98 10.37
CA GLN A 40 14.96 -27.94 9.61
C GLN A 40 15.40 -29.40 9.77
N ASN A 41 16.55 -29.67 10.39
CA ASN A 41 17.01 -31.03 10.73
C ASN A 41 16.47 -31.54 12.07
N THR A 42 15.69 -30.73 12.78
CA THR A 42 15.09 -31.08 14.07
C THR A 42 13.58 -31.32 13.93
N ASN A 43 12.97 -31.91 14.96
CA ASN A 43 11.52 -32.08 15.05
C ASN A 43 10.80 -30.81 15.54
N LEU A 44 11.52 -29.72 15.86
CA LEU A 44 10.92 -28.49 16.36
C LEU A 44 9.95 -27.88 15.33
N GLN A 45 10.26 -27.98 14.03
CA GLN A 45 9.37 -27.52 12.97
C GLN A 45 8.01 -28.22 13.00
N ASP A 46 7.99 -29.52 13.31
CA ASP A 46 6.75 -30.30 13.39
C ASP A 46 5.94 -29.93 14.64
N GLU A 47 6.60 -29.70 15.78
CA GLU A 47 5.94 -29.21 17.00
C GLU A 47 5.31 -27.82 16.80
N ILE A 48 6.03 -26.90 16.14
CA ILE A 48 5.51 -25.57 15.81
C ILE A 48 4.35 -25.67 14.82
N ALA A 49 4.45 -26.55 13.81
CA ALA A 49 3.38 -26.77 12.85
C ALA A 49 2.07 -27.26 13.52
N GLU A 50 2.17 -28.15 14.51
CA GLU A 50 1.00 -28.61 15.29
C GLU A 50 0.36 -27.47 16.09
N LYS A 51 1.18 -26.60 16.71
CA LYS A 51 0.66 -25.42 17.44
C LYS A 51 -0.03 -24.44 16.50
N LEU A 52 0.54 -24.17 15.33
CA LEU A 52 -0.07 -23.31 14.31
C LEU A 52 -1.39 -23.90 13.79
N ALA A 53 -1.46 -25.21 13.57
CA ALA A 53 -2.70 -25.87 13.18
C ALA A 53 -3.79 -25.75 14.26
N ASN A 54 -3.42 -25.85 15.55
CA ASN A 54 -4.36 -25.64 16.65
C ASN A 54 -4.89 -24.19 16.70
N ILE A 55 -4.05 -23.19 16.41
CA ILE A 55 -4.49 -21.79 16.30
C ILE A 55 -5.44 -21.64 15.11
N TYR A 56 -5.08 -22.22 13.96
CA TYR A 56 -5.89 -22.15 12.74
C TYR A 56 -7.32 -22.67 12.96
N ASN A 57 -7.49 -23.72 13.78
CA ASN A 57 -8.77 -24.30 14.15
C ASN A 57 -9.72 -23.35 14.90
N ALA A 58 -9.27 -22.15 15.30
CA ALA A 58 -10.15 -21.09 15.79
C ALA A 58 -11.08 -20.50 14.71
N GLY A 59 -10.98 -20.96 13.46
CA GLY A 59 -11.85 -20.57 12.35
C GLY A 59 -11.20 -19.67 11.31
N PHE A 60 -9.87 -19.58 11.31
CA PHE A 60 -9.14 -18.87 10.27
C PHE A 60 -9.32 -19.55 8.91
N LYS A 61 -9.21 -18.76 7.83
CA LYS A 61 -9.38 -19.24 6.45
C LYS A 61 -8.24 -18.84 5.51
N PHE A 62 -7.27 -18.09 6.04
CA PHE A 62 -6.10 -17.55 5.36
C PHE A 62 -4.88 -17.78 6.23
N VAL A 63 -3.74 -18.06 5.60
CA VAL A 63 -2.43 -18.13 6.27
C VAL A 63 -1.39 -17.38 5.44
N TYR A 64 -0.62 -16.53 6.10
CA TYR A 64 0.58 -15.93 5.55
C TYR A 64 1.81 -16.53 6.26
N PHE A 65 2.72 -17.15 5.50
CA PHE A 65 3.95 -17.75 6.03
C PHE A 65 5.07 -16.71 6.13
N ASP A 66 4.95 -15.82 7.10
CA ASP A 66 5.98 -14.82 7.41
C ASP A 66 7.22 -15.47 8.06
N GLY A 67 8.41 -14.97 7.76
CA GLY A 67 9.68 -15.53 8.24
C GLY A 67 10.02 -16.93 7.71
N SER A 68 9.27 -17.46 6.73
CA SER A 68 9.48 -18.81 6.17
C SER A 68 10.69 -18.92 5.24
N GLU A 69 11.32 -17.79 4.94
CA GLU A 69 12.64 -17.66 4.31
C GLU A 69 13.80 -18.00 5.26
N GLY A 70 13.56 -17.90 6.57
CA GLY A 70 14.51 -18.17 7.64
C GLY A 70 14.76 -19.66 7.88
N VAL A 71 15.34 -20.32 6.89
CA VAL A 71 15.60 -21.78 6.89
C VAL A 71 17.04 -22.09 6.50
N ASN A 72 17.49 -23.31 6.81
CA ASN A 72 18.79 -23.79 6.34
C ASN A 72 18.85 -23.91 4.81
N SER A 73 20.06 -23.77 4.25
CA SER A 73 20.34 -24.16 2.87
C SER A 73 20.19 -25.69 2.69
N PRO A 74 19.64 -26.19 1.56
CA PRO A 74 19.21 -25.45 0.37
C PRO A 74 17.81 -24.82 0.47
N PHE A 75 17.74 -23.51 0.25
CA PHE A 75 16.51 -22.71 0.40
C PHE A 75 15.37 -23.15 -0.52
N TRP A 76 15.68 -23.57 -1.75
CA TRP A 76 14.66 -24.02 -2.72
C TRP A 76 13.82 -25.19 -2.20
N PHE A 77 14.39 -26.01 -1.31
CA PHE A 77 13.71 -27.15 -0.70
C PHE A 77 13.15 -26.78 0.68
N HIS A 78 13.99 -26.20 1.55
CA HIS A 78 13.63 -26.03 2.95
C HIS A 78 12.52 -25.00 3.18
N VAL A 79 12.40 -23.97 2.34
CA VAL A 79 11.30 -22.99 2.42
C VAL A 79 9.96 -23.70 2.18
N ALA A 80 9.82 -24.39 1.04
CA ALA A 80 8.58 -25.12 0.74
C ALA A 80 8.30 -26.26 1.72
N SER A 81 9.34 -26.98 2.16
CA SER A 81 9.19 -28.08 3.13
C SER A 81 8.68 -27.57 4.48
N ALA A 82 9.21 -26.46 4.99
CA ALA A 82 8.75 -25.84 6.23
C ALA A 82 7.29 -25.35 6.11
N GLN A 83 6.96 -24.68 5.01
CA GLN A 83 5.58 -24.25 4.70
C GLN A 83 4.63 -25.46 4.63
N TYR A 84 5.01 -26.54 3.94
CA TYR A 84 4.20 -27.74 3.77
C TYR A 84 3.92 -28.48 5.07
N LYS A 85 4.90 -28.55 5.98
CA LYS A 85 4.67 -29.14 7.31
C LYS A 85 3.53 -28.44 8.05
N VAL A 86 3.42 -27.13 7.94
CA VAL A 86 2.29 -26.39 8.51
C VAL A 86 1.03 -26.61 7.68
N PHE A 87 1.08 -26.31 6.37
CA PHE A 87 -0.07 -26.32 5.47
C PHE A 87 -0.83 -27.66 5.46
N SER A 88 -0.10 -28.79 5.39
CA SER A 88 -0.69 -30.13 5.35
C SER A 88 -1.55 -30.48 6.59
N ARG A 89 -1.31 -29.80 7.72
CA ARG A 89 -2.02 -29.98 8.99
C ARG A 89 -3.23 -29.05 9.15
N LEU A 90 -3.40 -28.05 8.28
CA LEU A 90 -4.51 -27.10 8.36
C LEU A 90 -5.80 -27.76 7.85
N LYS A 91 -6.85 -27.75 8.67
CA LYS A 91 -8.17 -28.32 8.35
C LYS A 91 -9.30 -27.36 8.77
N PRO A 92 -10.20 -26.95 7.84
CA PRO A 92 -10.14 -27.19 6.40
C PRO A 92 -8.88 -26.57 5.77
N GLU A 93 -8.58 -26.93 4.52
CA GLU A 93 -7.49 -26.29 3.79
C GLU A 93 -7.75 -24.78 3.66
N PRO A 94 -6.72 -23.90 3.78
CA PRO A 94 -6.89 -22.48 3.58
C PRO A 94 -7.53 -22.13 2.24
N VAL A 95 -8.43 -21.15 2.24
CA VAL A 95 -9.04 -20.63 1.02
C VAL A 95 -7.99 -19.95 0.13
N PHE A 96 -7.00 -19.32 0.77
CA PHE A 96 -5.80 -18.84 0.11
C PHE A 96 -4.64 -18.87 1.12
N ALA A 97 -3.41 -18.97 0.61
CA ALA A 97 -2.21 -18.81 1.40
C ALA A 97 -1.14 -18.03 0.62
N GLU A 98 -0.32 -17.30 1.35
CA GLU A 98 0.78 -16.47 0.85
C GLU A 98 2.00 -16.69 1.75
N GLY A 99 3.16 -16.19 1.35
CA GLY A 99 4.37 -16.27 2.18
C GLY A 99 5.44 -15.30 1.72
N ALA A 100 6.28 -14.87 2.66
CA ALA A 100 7.38 -13.95 2.39
C ALA A 100 8.36 -14.51 1.35
N ALA A 101 8.55 -15.84 1.33
CA ALA A 101 9.25 -16.55 0.27
C ALA A 101 8.37 -17.57 -0.45
N LYS A 102 8.57 -17.67 -1.77
CA LYS A 102 7.95 -18.68 -2.63
C LYS A 102 9.04 -19.41 -3.40
N THR A 103 8.93 -20.73 -3.50
CA THR A 103 9.80 -21.56 -4.34
C THR A 103 8.98 -22.31 -5.39
N HIS A 104 9.65 -22.96 -6.34
CA HIS A 104 8.99 -23.83 -7.32
C HIS A 104 8.18 -24.96 -6.68
N PHE A 105 8.47 -25.38 -5.44
CA PHE A 105 7.69 -26.39 -4.74
C PHE A 105 6.50 -25.81 -3.96
N SER A 106 6.41 -24.49 -3.79
CA SER A 106 5.33 -23.86 -3.03
C SER A 106 4.02 -23.70 -3.82
N TRP A 107 4.01 -23.97 -5.14
CA TRP A 107 2.89 -23.67 -6.05
C TRP A 107 1.54 -24.31 -5.69
N HIS A 108 1.57 -25.49 -5.06
CA HIS A 108 0.37 -26.25 -4.69
C HIS A 108 -0.20 -25.82 -3.34
N MET A 109 0.48 -24.90 -2.62
CA MET A 109 0.03 -24.38 -1.33
C MET A 109 -0.22 -22.87 -1.38
N LEU A 110 0.64 -22.13 -2.07
CA LEU A 110 0.63 -20.66 -2.07
C LEU A 110 -0.05 -20.12 -3.33
N SER A 111 -1.16 -19.41 -3.11
CA SER A 111 -1.91 -18.70 -4.15
C SER A 111 -1.21 -17.43 -4.62
N GLY A 112 -0.26 -16.91 -3.83
CA GLY A 112 0.54 -15.73 -4.13
C GLY A 112 1.90 -15.77 -3.40
N GLY A 113 2.85 -14.99 -3.91
CA GLY A 113 4.14 -14.76 -3.28
C GLY A 113 4.09 -13.65 -2.23
N ASN A 114 5.23 -12.98 -2.06
CA ASN A 114 5.48 -11.98 -1.03
C ASN A 114 4.40 -10.89 -0.95
N ALA A 115 4.06 -10.46 0.26
CA ALA A 115 3.48 -9.17 0.55
C ALA A 115 4.59 -8.22 1.00
N PHE A 116 4.80 -7.14 0.26
CA PHE A 116 5.84 -6.17 0.63
C PHE A 116 5.53 -5.47 1.95
N ASP A 117 6.59 -5.26 2.73
CA ASP A 117 6.56 -4.58 4.01
C ASP A 117 6.03 -3.14 3.92
N VAL A 118 5.80 -2.59 5.10
CA VAL A 118 5.22 -1.28 5.31
C VAL A 118 6.20 -0.15 4.92
N PHE A 119 5.86 0.64 3.89
CA PHE A 119 6.61 1.84 3.50
C PHE A 119 5.93 3.13 3.98
N PRO A 120 6.68 4.11 4.55
CA PRO A 120 6.09 5.36 5.03
C PRO A 120 5.49 6.20 3.89
N PRO A 121 4.52 7.09 4.19
CA PRO A 121 3.80 7.87 3.17
C PRO A 121 4.71 8.61 2.18
N GLU A 122 5.83 9.16 2.67
CA GLU A 122 6.75 9.99 1.90
C GLU A 122 7.56 9.21 0.85
N SER A 123 7.80 7.92 1.06
CA SER A 123 8.54 7.06 0.12
C SER A 123 7.68 5.99 -0.55
N LEU A 124 6.42 5.83 -0.15
CA LEU A 124 5.54 4.74 -0.60
C LEU A 124 5.50 4.58 -2.13
N LYS A 125 5.36 5.68 -2.89
CA LYS A 125 5.34 5.61 -4.36
C LYS A 125 6.68 5.16 -4.94
N GLU A 126 7.80 5.65 -4.39
CA GLU A 126 9.15 5.27 -4.82
C GLU A 126 9.45 3.80 -4.52
N GLU A 127 9.16 3.35 -3.31
CA GLU A 127 9.37 1.95 -2.91
C GLU A 127 8.44 1.00 -3.68
N THR A 128 7.21 1.45 -4.01
CA THR A 128 6.30 0.70 -4.89
C THR A 128 6.88 0.47 -6.29
N ARG A 129 7.60 1.47 -6.84
CA ARG A 129 8.32 1.30 -8.11
C ARG A 129 9.47 0.32 -7.98
N ARG A 130 10.20 0.43 -6.88
CA ARG A 130 11.45 -0.30 -6.66
C ARG A 130 11.22 -1.79 -6.41
N TRP A 131 10.21 -2.15 -5.63
CA TRP A 131 10.01 -3.53 -5.20
C TRP A 131 8.73 -4.19 -5.73
N PRO A 132 7.50 -3.81 -5.33
CA PRO A 132 6.29 -4.46 -5.80
C PRO A 132 6.15 -4.52 -7.33
N ALA A 133 6.36 -3.39 -8.02
CA ALA A 133 6.19 -3.35 -9.47
C ALA A 133 7.16 -4.27 -10.21
N LYS A 134 8.42 -4.34 -9.75
CA LYS A 134 9.45 -5.21 -10.34
C LYS A 134 9.19 -6.69 -10.06
N GLU A 135 8.67 -7.01 -8.88
CA GLU A 135 8.37 -8.39 -8.50
C GLU A 135 7.10 -8.91 -9.18
N ALA A 136 6.11 -8.03 -9.40
CA ALA A 136 4.87 -8.38 -10.09
C ALA A 136 5.12 -8.93 -11.50
N GLU A 137 6.06 -8.35 -12.24
CA GLU A 137 6.47 -8.83 -13.56
C GLU A 137 7.07 -10.24 -13.49
N GLN A 138 7.99 -10.48 -12.54
CA GLN A 138 8.64 -11.78 -12.36
C GLN A 138 7.61 -12.86 -11.95
N MET A 139 6.77 -12.56 -10.97
CA MET A 139 5.72 -13.47 -10.50
C MET A 139 4.71 -13.79 -11.59
N LYS A 140 4.40 -12.83 -12.48
CA LYS A 140 3.52 -13.09 -13.62
C LYS A 140 4.12 -14.12 -14.58
N ALA A 141 5.44 -14.09 -14.81
CA ALA A 141 6.13 -15.08 -15.64
C ALA A 141 6.07 -16.50 -15.02
N ASP A 142 5.98 -16.59 -13.69
CA ASP A 142 5.80 -17.84 -12.93
C ASP A 142 4.32 -18.26 -12.76
N PHE A 143 3.40 -17.67 -13.54
CA PHE A 143 1.96 -17.93 -13.48
C PHE A 143 1.36 -17.72 -12.08
N THR A 144 1.89 -16.73 -11.34
CA THR A 144 1.47 -16.36 -9.99
C THR A 144 1.37 -14.84 -9.87
N ARG A 145 1.08 -14.37 -8.67
CA ARG A 145 1.06 -12.96 -8.31
C ARG A 145 1.82 -12.72 -7.01
N ILE A 146 2.10 -11.45 -6.71
CA ILE A 146 2.41 -10.97 -5.36
C ILE A 146 1.16 -10.41 -4.69
N ASN A 147 1.31 -9.98 -3.45
CA ASN A 147 0.47 -8.95 -2.85
C ASN A 147 1.28 -7.65 -2.87
N PHE A 148 0.73 -6.56 -3.41
CA PHE A 148 1.48 -5.32 -3.65
C PHE A 148 1.95 -4.63 -2.36
N GLY A 149 1.42 -5.03 -1.22
CA GLY A 149 2.03 -4.75 0.08
C GLY A 149 1.04 -4.68 1.21
N TRP A 150 1.58 -4.74 2.43
CA TRP A 150 0.93 -4.33 3.66
C TRP A 150 1.02 -2.81 3.76
N LEU A 151 0.11 -2.10 3.08
CA LEU A 151 0.12 -0.65 3.09
C LEU A 151 -0.12 -0.15 4.51
N GLY A 152 0.89 0.46 5.11
CA GLY A 152 0.72 1.04 6.43
C GLY A 152 -0.26 2.21 6.39
N TYR A 153 -0.82 2.49 7.56
CA TYR A 153 -1.75 3.58 7.75
C TYR A 153 -1.24 4.56 8.80
N TRP A 154 -1.02 5.81 8.41
CA TRP A 154 -0.46 6.87 9.26
C TRP A 154 -1.38 8.06 9.32
N VAL A 155 -1.66 8.50 10.55
CA VAL A 155 -2.37 9.75 10.80
C VAL A 155 -1.40 10.91 10.52
N PRO A 156 -1.81 11.96 9.77
CA PRO A 156 -0.96 13.11 9.53
C PRO A 156 -0.55 13.80 10.84
N ASP A 157 0.71 14.19 10.94
CA ASP A 157 1.27 14.96 12.05
C ASP A 157 2.40 15.89 11.59
N LYS A 158 3.25 16.35 12.51
CA LYS A 158 4.39 17.22 12.19
C LYS A 158 5.53 16.53 11.41
N ASN A 159 5.59 15.20 11.46
CA ASN A 159 6.66 14.39 10.87
C ASN A 159 6.22 13.73 9.56
N THR A 160 4.91 13.48 9.39
CA THR A 160 4.37 12.85 8.18
C THR A 160 3.11 13.55 7.70
N ILE A 161 2.92 13.56 6.37
CA ILE A 161 1.65 13.98 5.77
C ILE A 161 0.53 12.95 5.95
N GLY A 162 0.84 11.77 6.53
CA GLY A 162 -0.09 10.67 6.70
C GLY A 162 -0.41 9.95 5.39
N THR A 163 -1.16 8.85 5.46
CA THR A 163 -1.56 8.10 4.26
C THR A 163 -2.59 8.90 3.47
N GLN A 164 -2.25 9.29 2.24
CA GLN A 164 -3.11 10.14 1.42
C GLN A 164 -3.76 9.36 0.25
N PRO A 165 -4.91 9.85 -0.27
CA PRO A 165 -5.62 9.17 -1.35
C PRO A 165 -4.76 8.93 -2.60
N ASP A 166 -3.92 9.88 -3.00
CA ASP A 166 -3.06 9.75 -4.18
C ASP A 166 -2.02 8.65 -4.06
N MET A 167 -1.55 8.39 -2.83
CA MET A 167 -0.59 7.32 -2.58
C MET A 167 -1.25 5.97 -2.76
N LEU A 168 -2.45 5.79 -2.19
CA LEU A 168 -3.21 4.57 -2.36
C LEU A 168 -3.61 4.38 -3.82
N GLU A 169 -4.05 5.44 -4.49
CA GLU A 169 -4.43 5.45 -5.90
C GLU A 169 -3.26 4.95 -6.77
N TYR A 170 -2.06 5.46 -6.51
CA TYR A 170 -0.86 5.03 -7.18
C TYR A 170 -0.63 3.53 -7.00
N VAL A 171 -0.56 3.03 -5.76
CA VAL A 171 -0.25 1.63 -5.50
C VAL A 171 -1.33 0.69 -6.05
N THR A 172 -2.60 0.97 -5.79
CA THR A 172 -3.72 0.11 -6.19
C THR A 172 -3.89 0.07 -7.71
N SER A 173 -3.58 1.17 -8.40
CA SER A 173 -3.59 1.21 -9.87
C SER A 173 -2.55 0.27 -10.48
N ARG A 174 -1.34 0.21 -9.90
CA ARG A 174 -0.29 -0.71 -10.36
C ARG A 174 -0.62 -2.15 -10.02
N ALA A 175 -1.16 -2.38 -8.83
CA ALA A 175 -1.62 -3.70 -8.43
C ALA A 175 -2.70 -4.22 -9.39
N ALA A 176 -3.70 -3.41 -9.72
CA ALA A 176 -4.76 -3.76 -10.67
C ALA A 176 -4.22 -4.05 -12.09
N ALA A 177 -3.19 -3.34 -12.55
CA ALA A 177 -2.55 -3.56 -13.85
C ALA A 177 -1.90 -4.95 -13.98
N TRP A 178 -1.51 -5.55 -12.86
CA TRP A 178 -0.90 -6.88 -12.77
C TRP A 178 -1.85 -7.94 -12.21
N ASP A 179 -3.13 -7.61 -11.98
CA ASP A 179 -4.10 -8.44 -11.25
C ASP A 179 -3.55 -8.96 -9.91
N CYS A 180 -2.96 -8.05 -9.16
CA CYS A 180 -2.47 -8.30 -7.81
C CYS A 180 -3.37 -7.60 -6.78
N PRO A 181 -3.64 -8.22 -5.61
CA PRO A 181 -4.32 -7.56 -4.51
C PRO A 181 -3.36 -6.64 -3.77
N VAL A 182 -3.96 -5.84 -2.89
CA VAL A 182 -3.29 -4.96 -1.93
C VAL A 182 -3.87 -5.25 -0.55
N SER A 183 -3.05 -5.18 0.49
CA SER A 183 -3.49 -5.29 1.88
C SER A 183 -3.23 -3.99 2.64
N LEU A 184 -4.01 -3.74 3.68
CA LEU A 184 -3.87 -2.55 4.52
C LEU A 184 -3.51 -2.97 5.94
N HIS A 185 -2.44 -2.41 6.48
CA HIS A 185 -1.97 -2.67 7.84
C HIS A 185 -2.25 -1.45 8.72
N ALA A 186 -3.30 -1.56 9.54
CA ALA A 186 -3.74 -0.51 10.45
C ALA A 186 -4.46 -1.10 11.66
N ASP A 187 -4.65 -0.25 12.68
CA ASP A 187 -5.58 -0.51 13.78
C ASP A 187 -6.82 0.40 13.65
N LEU A 188 -7.89 0.03 14.36
CA LEU A 188 -9.16 0.77 14.31
C LEU A 188 -9.03 2.23 14.79
N LYS A 189 -8.16 2.51 15.77
CA LYS A 189 -7.98 3.88 16.29
C LYS A 189 -7.36 4.78 15.24
N LYS A 190 -6.45 4.27 14.43
CA LYS A 190 -5.88 5.01 13.29
C LYS A 190 -6.94 5.31 12.23
N PHE A 191 -7.86 4.39 11.96
CA PHE A 191 -8.98 4.69 11.05
C PHE A 191 -9.87 5.80 11.60
N ASP A 192 -10.22 5.75 12.89
CA ASP A 192 -11.08 6.75 13.52
C ASP A 192 -10.42 8.13 13.58
N SER A 193 -9.10 8.17 13.84
CA SER A 193 -8.36 9.42 14.00
C SER A 193 -7.89 10.03 12.68
N HIS A 194 -7.76 9.26 11.61
CA HIS A 194 -7.27 9.77 10.33
C HIS A 194 -8.39 10.52 9.58
N PRO A 195 -8.22 11.84 9.33
CA PRO A 195 -9.30 12.66 8.73
C PRO A 195 -9.69 12.26 7.30
N ARG A 196 -8.83 11.51 6.60
CA ARG A 196 -9.01 11.06 5.22
C ARG A 196 -9.44 9.61 5.12
N THR A 197 -9.80 8.93 6.21
CA THR A 197 -10.23 7.52 6.16
C THR A 197 -11.34 7.25 5.16
N SER A 198 -12.37 8.09 5.10
CA SER A 198 -13.42 7.92 4.09
C SER A 198 -12.90 8.07 2.65
N ASP A 199 -11.96 8.97 2.40
CA ASP A 199 -11.39 9.17 1.06
C ASP A 199 -10.45 8.00 0.67
N ASN A 200 -9.61 7.56 1.61
CA ASN A 200 -8.64 6.48 1.46
C ASN A 200 -9.32 5.13 1.20
N LEU A 201 -10.33 4.79 2.01
CA LEU A 201 -11.09 3.55 1.83
C LEU A 201 -11.93 3.56 0.56
N GLU A 202 -12.39 4.73 0.11
CA GLU A 202 -13.08 4.86 -1.17
C GLU A 202 -12.15 4.58 -2.36
N VAL A 203 -10.87 4.98 -2.29
CA VAL A 203 -9.86 4.63 -3.31
C VAL A 203 -9.67 3.12 -3.37
N LEU A 204 -9.44 2.48 -2.22
CA LEU A 204 -9.27 1.03 -2.11
C LEU A 204 -10.50 0.28 -2.66
N ARG A 205 -11.71 0.70 -2.28
CA ARG A 205 -12.96 0.11 -2.77
C ARG A 205 -13.04 0.15 -4.30
N ARG A 206 -12.80 1.32 -4.91
CA ARG A 206 -12.92 1.48 -6.37
C ARG A 206 -11.93 0.62 -7.13
N TRP A 207 -10.67 0.62 -6.73
CA TRP A 207 -9.64 -0.16 -7.41
C TRP A 207 -9.82 -1.65 -7.23
N GLU A 208 -10.27 -2.09 -6.05
CA GLU A 208 -10.57 -3.50 -5.84
C GLU A 208 -11.80 -3.94 -6.66
N GLU A 209 -12.82 -3.09 -6.80
CA GLU A 209 -13.93 -3.36 -7.71
C GLU A 209 -13.50 -3.41 -9.18
N VAL A 210 -12.60 -2.52 -9.60
CA VAL A 210 -12.02 -2.54 -10.96
C VAL A 210 -11.31 -3.86 -11.23
N ARG A 211 -10.54 -4.36 -10.25
CA ARG A 211 -9.82 -5.63 -10.33
C ARG A 211 -10.78 -6.81 -10.39
N ILE A 212 -11.72 -6.90 -9.46
CA ILE A 212 -12.70 -8.01 -9.38
C ILE A 212 -13.60 -8.08 -10.63
N LYS A 213 -13.95 -6.93 -11.21
CA LYS A 213 -14.80 -6.86 -12.41
C LYS A 213 -14.02 -7.04 -13.72
N ASP A 214 -12.69 -7.18 -13.66
CA ASP A 214 -11.79 -7.13 -14.83
C ASP A 214 -12.12 -5.95 -15.77
N TRP A 215 -12.31 -4.77 -15.16
CA TRP A 215 -12.84 -3.61 -15.88
C TRP A 215 -11.82 -2.96 -16.82
N LEU A 216 -10.52 -3.09 -16.53
CA LEU A 216 -9.45 -2.48 -17.31
C LEU A 216 -9.26 -3.22 -18.64
N SER A 217 -9.19 -2.46 -19.73
CA SER A 217 -8.71 -3.00 -21.00
C SER A 217 -7.23 -3.36 -20.92
N GLU A 218 -6.76 -4.24 -21.80
CA GLU A 218 -5.33 -4.57 -21.88
C GLU A 218 -4.47 -3.33 -22.15
N GLU A 219 -4.94 -2.39 -22.97
CA GLU A 219 -4.25 -1.11 -23.21
C GLU A 219 -4.12 -0.29 -21.92
N GLN A 220 -5.21 -0.18 -21.14
CA GLN A 220 -5.18 0.52 -19.86
C GLN A 220 -4.25 -0.18 -18.86
N LYS A 221 -4.23 -1.51 -18.80
CA LYS A 221 -3.28 -2.27 -17.99
C LYS A 221 -1.84 -1.95 -18.40
N GLN A 222 -1.54 -1.82 -19.69
CA GLN A 222 -0.20 -1.42 -20.14
C GLN A 222 0.13 0.03 -19.76
N THR A 223 -0.80 0.97 -19.90
CA THR A 223 -0.59 2.36 -19.44
C THR A 223 -0.32 2.41 -17.93
N LEU A 224 -1.06 1.63 -17.15
CA LEU A 224 -0.87 1.52 -15.70
C LEU A 224 0.41 0.77 -15.30
N LYS A 225 1.12 0.12 -16.22
CA LYS A 225 2.48 -0.40 -15.95
C LYS A 225 3.56 0.67 -16.10
N ASN A 226 3.27 1.81 -16.74
CA ASN A 226 4.17 2.96 -16.73
C ASN A 226 4.21 3.56 -15.32
N LEU A 227 5.35 3.39 -14.66
CA LEU A 227 5.57 3.78 -13.27
C LEU A 227 5.68 5.30 -13.05
N ASP A 228 5.93 6.08 -14.10
CA ASP A 228 6.12 7.54 -14.01
C ASP A 228 4.78 8.28 -14.05
N GLN A 229 3.87 7.93 -14.97
CA GLN A 229 2.58 8.59 -15.13
C GLN A 229 1.58 8.10 -14.08
N GLU A 230 1.14 8.95 -13.16
CA GLU A 230 0.08 8.61 -12.23
C GLU A 230 -1.33 8.73 -12.86
N HIS A 231 -2.31 8.05 -12.26
CA HIS A 231 -3.69 8.01 -12.74
C HIS A 231 -4.69 8.15 -11.60
N ILE A 232 -5.88 8.64 -11.92
CA ILE A 232 -7.03 8.70 -11.03
C ILE A 232 -8.21 7.91 -11.60
N LEU A 233 -8.86 7.13 -10.74
CA LEU A 233 -10.09 6.42 -11.01
C LEU A 233 -11.30 7.23 -10.50
N LEU A 234 -11.96 7.87 -11.45
CA LEU A 234 -13.13 8.70 -11.23
C LEU A 234 -14.41 7.85 -11.20
N LEU A 235 -15.43 8.40 -10.55
CA LEU A 235 -16.82 8.04 -10.83
C LEU A 235 -17.41 9.18 -11.63
N ASN A 236 -17.85 8.90 -12.85
CA ASN A 236 -18.51 9.89 -13.71
C ASN A 236 -19.90 10.27 -13.13
N GLU A 237 -20.62 11.14 -13.84
CA GLU A 237 -21.94 11.61 -13.43
C GLU A 237 -22.99 10.47 -13.34
N GLN A 238 -22.74 9.33 -14.01
CA GLN A 238 -23.56 8.12 -14.02
C GLN A 238 -23.09 7.08 -12.96
N LYS A 239 -22.07 7.41 -12.16
CA LYS A 239 -21.41 6.53 -11.19
C LYS A 239 -20.68 5.34 -11.83
N GLU A 240 -20.25 5.48 -13.08
CA GLU A 240 -19.41 4.51 -13.76
C GLU A 240 -17.94 4.90 -13.62
N PHE A 241 -17.06 3.90 -13.68
CA PHE A 241 -15.61 4.13 -13.62
C PHE A 241 -15.12 4.88 -14.85
N GLU A 242 -14.22 5.83 -14.63
CA GLU A 242 -13.53 6.57 -15.67
C GLU A 242 -12.07 6.77 -15.26
N LEU A 243 -11.13 6.26 -16.05
CA LEU A 243 -9.70 6.35 -15.78
C LEU A 243 -9.11 7.59 -16.48
N GLN A 244 -8.35 8.41 -15.76
CA GLN A 244 -7.66 9.57 -16.33
C GLN A 244 -6.21 9.64 -15.84
N PRO A 245 -5.24 9.97 -16.71
CA PRO A 245 -3.92 10.37 -16.24
C PRO A 245 -4.00 11.73 -15.54
N TYR A 246 -3.20 11.92 -14.50
CA TYR A 246 -3.14 13.18 -13.76
C TYR A 246 -1.72 13.50 -13.30
N ASP A 247 -1.45 14.79 -13.11
CA ASP A 247 -0.14 15.28 -12.67
C ASP A 247 -0.29 16.04 -11.35
N GLN A 248 0.64 15.83 -10.42
CA GLN A 248 0.63 16.60 -9.18
C GLN A 248 1.02 18.06 -9.44
N ILE A 249 0.29 19.00 -8.83
CA ILE A 249 0.72 20.39 -8.70
C ILE A 249 1.60 20.47 -7.45
N GLU A 250 2.91 20.56 -7.60
CA GLU A 250 3.85 20.45 -6.47
C GLU A 250 3.92 21.70 -5.59
N ASN A 251 3.71 22.88 -6.16
CA ASN A 251 3.99 24.16 -5.49
C ASN A 251 2.75 24.85 -4.91
N VAL A 252 1.67 24.09 -4.64
CA VAL A 252 0.39 24.65 -4.14
C VAL A 252 0.61 25.57 -2.95
N ALA A 253 -0.01 26.76 -3.01
CA ALA A 253 0.07 27.79 -1.99
C ALA A 253 1.50 28.03 -1.48
N ASN A 254 2.40 28.34 -2.41
CA ASN A 254 3.82 28.59 -2.18
C ASN A 254 4.53 27.42 -1.47
N LYS A 255 4.35 26.21 -2.00
CA LYS A 255 4.94 24.94 -1.48
C LYS A 255 4.41 24.52 -0.12
N SER A 256 3.17 24.89 0.21
CA SER A 256 2.50 24.36 1.40
C SER A 256 2.31 22.84 1.26
N LYS A 257 2.60 22.12 2.35
CA LYS A 257 2.35 20.67 2.44
C LYS A 257 0.94 20.33 2.89
N GLU A 258 0.14 21.33 3.26
CA GLU A 258 -1.19 21.12 3.84
C GLU A 258 -2.24 20.70 2.80
N ILE A 259 -2.00 21.01 1.53
CA ILE A 259 -2.95 20.79 0.43
C ILE A 259 -2.28 19.92 -0.62
N ARG A 260 -2.98 18.88 -1.07
CA ARG A 260 -2.60 18.14 -2.27
C ARG A 260 -3.53 18.53 -3.41
N ALA A 261 -2.98 18.72 -4.60
CA ALA A 261 -3.73 19.02 -5.80
C ALA A 261 -3.13 18.31 -7.01
N PHE A 262 -3.98 17.80 -7.89
CA PHE A 262 -3.60 17.11 -9.12
C PHE A 262 -4.47 17.59 -10.28
N ILE A 263 -3.85 17.84 -11.42
CA ILE A 263 -4.50 18.32 -12.64
C ILE A 263 -4.67 17.20 -13.65
N PHE A 264 -5.85 17.15 -14.28
CA PHE A 264 -6.14 16.24 -15.39
C PHE A 264 -7.04 16.91 -16.42
N GLN A 265 -7.10 16.36 -17.62
CA GLN A 265 -7.99 16.83 -18.68
C GLN A 265 -9.14 15.85 -18.87
N ARG A 266 -10.36 16.36 -19.02
CA ARG A 266 -11.56 15.55 -19.27
C ARG A 266 -12.56 16.31 -20.13
N LYS A 267 -13.01 15.68 -21.21
CA LYS A 267 -14.03 16.23 -22.14
C LYS A 267 -13.70 17.66 -22.63
N GLY A 268 -12.42 17.92 -22.89
CA GLY A 268 -11.92 19.23 -23.38
C GLY A 268 -11.62 20.27 -22.31
N ASP A 269 -12.05 20.07 -21.07
CA ASP A 269 -11.80 20.97 -19.94
C ASP A 269 -10.69 20.43 -19.02
N TYR A 270 -10.09 21.33 -18.23
CA TYR A 270 -9.19 20.94 -17.14
C TYR A 270 -9.95 20.74 -15.85
N TYR A 271 -9.49 19.80 -15.04
CA TYR A 271 -9.97 19.56 -13.69
C TYR A 271 -8.79 19.54 -12.74
N VAL A 272 -8.97 20.13 -11.56
CA VAL A 272 -8.05 19.96 -10.44
C VAL A 272 -8.77 19.24 -9.33
N VAL A 273 -8.27 18.05 -8.96
CA VAL A 273 -8.70 17.35 -7.74
C VAL A 273 -7.82 17.79 -6.59
N PHE A 274 -8.39 18.19 -5.46
CA PHE A 274 -7.63 18.71 -4.33
C PHE A 274 -8.29 18.42 -2.98
N TRP A 275 -7.49 18.41 -1.91
CA TRP A 275 -7.92 18.19 -0.53
C TRP A 275 -6.88 18.71 0.47
N HIS A 276 -7.30 18.84 1.73
CA HIS A 276 -6.40 19.10 2.85
C HIS A 276 -5.93 17.76 3.44
N ILE A 277 -4.64 17.65 3.77
CA ILE A 277 -4.07 16.40 4.31
C ILE A 277 -4.72 15.93 5.63
N SER A 278 -5.21 16.85 6.47
CA SER A 278 -5.65 16.57 7.85
C SER A 278 -6.84 17.41 8.31
N GLY A 279 -7.04 18.62 7.78
CA GLY A 279 -7.97 19.57 8.35
C GLY A 279 -9.05 20.04 7.40
N SER A 280 -9.53 21.25 7.70
CA SER A 280 -10.38 22.05 6.83
C SER A 280 -9.84 23.48 6.85
N LYS A 281 -9.58 24.02 5.67
CA LYS A 281 -9.17 25.41 5.43
C LYS A 281 -9.96 25.94 4.24
N LYS A 282 -9.66 27.16 3.84
CA LYS A 282 -10.10 27.71 2.57
C LYS A 282 -8.86 28.08 1.74
N LEU A 283 -9.02 28.06 0.42
CA LEU A 283 -7.99 28.41 -0.54
C LEU A 283 -8.51 29.53 -1.42
N GLN A 284 -7.86 30.68 -1.36
CA GLN A 284 -8.12 31.79 -2.26
C GLN A 284 -7.29 31.60 -3.52
N LEU A 285 -7.96 31.57 -4.68
CA LEU A 285 -7.34 31.36 -5.99
C LEU A 285 -7.60 32.56 -6.90
N PRO A 286 -6.58 33.04 -7.63
CA PRO A 286 -6.70 34.15 -8.57
C PRO A 286 -7.35 33.69 -9.90
N LEU A 287 -8.54 33.10 -9.81
CA LEU A 287 -9.33 32.63 -10.95
C LEU A 287 -10.72 33.26 -10.90
N SER A 288 -11.25 33.62 -12.08
CA SER A 288 -12.61 34.16 -12.19
C SER A 288 -13.66 33.07 -12.00
N ILE A 289 -14.73 33.41 -11.25
CA ILE A 289 -15.90 32.54 -11.04
C ILE A 289 -16.55 32.10 -12.36
N SER A 290 -16.49 32.93 -13.41
CA SER A 290 -17.07 32.61 -14.73
C SER A 290 -16.43 31.43 -15.43
N ASN A 291 -15.21 31.05 -15.01
CA ASN A 291 -14.42 30.00 -15.66
C ASN A 291 -14.42 28.69 -14.87
N VAL A 292 -15.06 28.64 -13.70
CA VAL A 292 -14.90 27.51 -12.78
C VAL A 292 -16.22 26.94 -12.29
N LYS A 293 -16.19 25.65 -11.96
CA LYS A 293 -17.25 24.97 -11.22
C LYS A 293 -16.65 24.01 -10.21
N LEU A 294 -17.18 24.01 -8.98
CA LEU A 294 -16.70 23.15 -7.90
C LEU A 294 -17.64 21.97 -7.74
N TYR A 295 -17.08 20.78 -7.51
CA TYR A 295 -17.83 19.55 -7.33
C TYR A 295 -17.36 18.79 -6.09
N LYS A 296 -18.33 18.28 -5.32
CA LYS A 296 -18.08 17.27 -4.27
C LYS A 296 -17.74 15.91 -4.88
N HIS A 297 -18.62 15.49 -5.76
CA HIS A 297 -18.47 14.36 -6.67
C HIS A 297 -18.82 14.88 -8.06
N LEU A 298 -18.26 14.29 -9.13
CA LEU A 298 -18.58 14.73 -10.49
C LEU A 298 -20.11 14.69 -10.71
N GLY A 299 -20.68 15.81 -11.14
CA GLY A 299 -22.14 15.99 -11.27
C GLY A 299 -22.86 16.55 -10.04
N GLN A 300 -22.19 16.66 -8.88
CA GLN A 300 -22.72 17.29 -7.66
C GLN A 300 -22.02 18.63 -7.40
N GLU A 301 -22.55 19.70 -8.01
CA GLU A 301 -22.00 21.06 -7.93
C GLU A 301 -22.11 21.63 -6.50
N GLU A 302 -21.08 22.36 -6.07
CA GLU A 302 -21.02 23.09 -4.81
C GLU A 302 -20.82 24.58 -5.04
N TYR A 303 -21.24 25.38 -4.07
CA TYR A 303 -21.08 26.83 -4.09
C TYR A 303 -19.60 27.24 -3.99
N ILE A 304 -19.22 28.23 -4.80
CA ILE A 304 -17.94 28.92 -4.73
C ILE A 304 -18.21 30.36 -4.30
N LYS A 305 -17.42 30.87 -3.34
CA LYS A 305 -17.50 32.28 -2.95
C LYS A 305 -16.68 33.12 -3.93
N ASP A 306 -17.34 34.08 -4.58
CA ASP A 306 -16.73 35.11 -5.41
C ASP A 306 -16.28 36.30 -4.54
N ASN A 307 -15.04 36.75 -4.69
CA ASN A 307 -14.47 37.85 -3.93
C ASN A 307 -14.47 39.15 -4.73
N LYS A 308 -14.47 40.29 -4.02
CA LYS A 308 -14.55 41.62 -4.65
C LYS A 308 -13.36 41.97 -5.54
N ASP A 309 -12.23 41.30 -5.34
CA ASP A 309 -11.00 41.46 -6.12
C ASP A 309 -10.97 40.58 -7.39
N GLY A 310 -12.04 39.83 -7.67
CA GLY A 310 -12.14 38.91 -8.81
C GLY A 310 -11.50 37.53 -8.58
N SER A 311 -11.02 37.26 -7.36
CA SER A 311 -10.58 35.92 -6.94
C SER A 311 -11.76 35.07 -6.45
N ILE A 312 -11.55 33.76 -6.36
CA ILE A 312 -12.51 32.83 -5.76
C ILE A 312 -11.95 32.26 -4.45
N THR A 313 -12.85 31.88 -3.54
CA THR A 313 -12.50 31.12 -2.34
C THR A 313 -13.14 29.73 -2.40
N LEU A 314 -12.28 28.70 -2.33
CA LEU A 314 -12.68 27.30 -2.30
C LEU A 314 -12.56 26.71 -0.89
N PRO A 315 -13.51 25.87 -0.45
CA PRO A 315 -13.30 25.05 0.74
C PRO A 315 -12.28 23.95 0.44
N VAL A 316 -11.31 23.74 1.33
CA VAL A 316 -10.31 22.68 1.22
C VAL A 316 -10.36 21.80 2.47
N SER A 317 -11.04 20.66 2.35
CA SER A 317 -11.18 19.68 3.43
C SER A 317 -11.12 18.27 2.84
N ASN A 318 -12.28 17.66 2.64
CA ASN A 318 -12.42 16.44 1.85
C ASN A 318 -12.08 16.69 0.37
N ARG A 319 -11.80 15.61 -0.35
CA ARG A 319 -11.56 15.65 -1.80
C ARG A 319 -12.66 16.38 -2.55
N ARG A 320 -12.24 17.31 -3.41
CA ARG A 320 -13.08 18.15 -4.29
C ARG A 320 -12.49 18.20 -5.68
N TYR A 321 -13.33 18.54 -6.65
CA TYR A 321 -12.95 18.67 -8.05
C TYR A 321 -13.32 20.08 -8.54
N LEU A 322 -12.35 20.86 -8.98
CA LEU A 322 -12.55 22.15 -9.63
C LEU A 322 -12.46 21.93 -11.14
N LYS A 323 -13.59 22.03 -11.84
CA LYS A 323 -13.60 22.14 -13.30
C LYS A 323 -13.22 23.55 -13.70
N ILE A 324 -12.34 23.68 -14.70
CA ILE A 324 -11.84 24.95 -15.21
C ILE A 324 -11.96 24.94 -16.74
N SER A 325 -12.67 25.94 -17.27
CA SER A 325 -12.97 26.07 -18.69
C SER A 325 -12.32 27.34 -19.27
N ASN A 326 -11.84 27.24 -20.51
CA ASN A 326 -11.22 28.33 -21.27
C ASN A 326 -9.96 28.95 -20.62
N ILE A 327 -9.21 28.16 -19.84
CA ILE A 327 -7.94 28.59 -19.23
C ILE A 327 -6.84 27.56 -19.58
N LYS A 328 -5.63 28.04 -19.89
CA LYS A 328 -4.48 27.20 -20.21
C LYS A 328 -3.93 26.48 -18.98
N LYS A 329 -3.33 25.30 -19.16
CA LYS A 329 -2.78 24.45 -18.07
C LYS A 329 -1.79 25.23 -17.19
N GLU A 330 -0.92 26.01 -17.80
CA GLU A 330 0.14 26.76 -17.10
C GLU A 330 -0.45 27.80 -16.15
N VAL A 331 -1.48 28.54 -16.61
CA VAL A 331 -2.18 29.55 -15.80
C VAL A 331 -2.88 28.90 -14.62
N ILE A 332 -3.43 27.68 -14.79
CA ILE A 332 -4.07 26.93 -13.69
C ILE A 332 -3.02 26.54 -12.65
N ILE A 333 -1.89 25.98 -13.09
CA ILE A 333 -0.77 25.58 -12.21
C ILE A 333 -0.23 26.80 -11.46
N ASP A 334 -0.03 27.92 -12.16
CA ASP A 334 0.44 29.17 -11.56
C ASP A 334 -0.59 29.72 -10.55
N SER A 335 -1.88 29.62 -10.84
CA SER A 335 -2.94 30.05 -9.92
C SER A 335 -2.95 29.23 -8.63
N PHE A 336 -2.81 27.91 -8.72
CA PHE A 336 -2.70 27.04 -7.54
C PHE A 336 -1.39 27.26 -6.79
N SER A 337 -0.30 27.55 -7.49
CA SER A 337 1.00 27.81 -6.87
C SER A 337 1.00 29.12 -6.07
N ASN A 338 0.32 30.15 -6.58
CA ASN A 338 0.19 31.46 -5.93
C ASN A 338 -1.07 31.59 -5.05
N ALA A 339 -1.75 30.48 -4.76
CA ALA A 339 -2.94 30.48 -3.93
C ALA A 339 -2.62 30.84 -2.48
N GLU A 340 -3.59 31.39 -1.76
CA GLU A 340 -3.44 31.71 -0.34
C GLU A 340 -4.33 30.80 0.52
N ILE A 341 -3.71 30.16 1.53
CA ILE A 341 -4.44 29.38 2.53
C ILE A 341 -4.98 30.36 3.58
N ILE A 342 -6.29 30.33 3.79
CA ILE A 342 -6.98 31.16 4.77
C ILE A 342 -7.84 30.30 5.70
N ASP A 343 -8.11 30.83 6.90
CA ASP A 343 -8.94 30.18 7.92
C ASP A 343 -10.45 30.20 7.57
#